data_AF-A0A2T0VRK5-F1
#
_entry.id   AF-A0A2T0VRK5-F1
#
_cell.length_a   1.000
_cell.length_b   1.000
_cell.length_c   1.000
_cell.angle_alpha   90.00
_cell.angle_beta   90.00
_cell.angle_gamma   90.00
#
_symmetry.space_group_name_H-M   'P 1'
#
loop_
_entity.id
_entity.type
_entity.pdbx_description
1 polymer ?
#
loop_
_entity_poly.entity_id
_entity_poly.type
_entity_poly.pdbx_seq_one_letter_code
_entity_poly.pdbx_strand_id
1 'polypeptide(L)'
;MNVSYNELQGLCRKAFSGIGFEEGDAADAADMVAWMQCHGLHGVEQLNRGLDYLLEEDPEARPRLIYQDGDLAVLDGQGHSVLRSISLATELGFAKARARGLSVVKIRRCHNRQLIMGYLSRLAGRGMNITAFWRNAQVPLTEQVVGFRAGHATPEVRVYSVRDVPEENEPNDGITLVMANHVELLPSLGADHDLDLLAHHPESELLACRQLALKEGIEVDEAIWARLKTLAHRILVESSEASRGGAGAGDHDND
;
A
#
# COMPACT_ATOMS: atom_id res chain seq x y z
N MET A 1 1.81 7.85 21.87
CA MET A 1 0.40 8.22 22.11
C MET A 1 -0.55 7.12 21.62
N ASN A 2 -1.83 7.17 22.02
CA ASN A 2 -2.84 6.17 21.66
C ASN A 2 -4.04 6.81 20.95
N VAL A 3 -4.49 6.24 19.85
CA VAL A 3 -5.55 6.79 18.96
C VAL A 3 -6.49 5.71 18.46
N SER A 4 -7.70 6.09 18.04
CA SER A 4 -8.62 5.18 17.35
C SER A 4 -8.22 4.96 15.87
N TYR A 5 -8.74 3.88 15.28
CA TYR A 5 -8.60 3.61 13.84
C TYR A 5 -9.06 4.80 12.99
N ASN A 6 -10.22 5.38 13.31
CA ASN A 6 -10.80 6.49 12.56
C ASN A 6 -9.97 7.77 12.69
N GLU A 7 -9.33 8.02 13.83
CA GLU A 7 -8.42 9.15 13.99
C GLU A 7 -7.15 8.98 13.16
N LEU A 8 -6.55 7.78 13.19
CA LEU A 8 -5.36 7.48 12.38
C LEU A 8 -5.69 7.57 10.88
N GLN A 9 -6.74 6.88 10.44
CA GLN A 9 -7.18 6.88 9.05
C GLN A 9 -7.57 8.29 8.58
N GLY A 10 -8.31 9.05 9.39
CA GLY A 10 -8.68 10.42 9.09
C GLY A 10 -7.47 11.37 9.00
N LEU A 11 -6.48 11.22 9.87
CA LEU A 11 -5.25 12.01 9.81
C LEU A 11 -4.39 11.65 8.59
N CYS A 12 -4.19 10.35 8.33
CA CYS A 12 -3.44 9.88 7.17
C CYS A 12 -4.09 10.35 5.86
N ARG A 13 -5.43 10.27 5.73
CA ARG A 13 -6.14 10.74 4.53
C ARG A 13 -5.88 12.22 4.28
N LYS A 14 -5.92 13.02 5.34
CA LYS A 14 -5.61 14.45 5.25
C LYS A 14 -4.14 14.69 4.89
N ALA A 15 -3.22 13.95 5.50
CA ALA A 15 -1.80 14.06 5.18
C ALA A 15 -1.51 13.73 3.70
N PHE A 16 -2.07 12.63 3.17
CA PHE A 16 -1.94 12.25 1.76
C PHE A 16 -2.52 13.30 0.81
N SER A 17 -3.70 13.82 1.12
CA SER A 17 -4.30 14.89 0.31
C SER A 17 -3.41 16.16 0.33
N GLY A 18 -2.84 16.50 1.49
CA GLY A 18 -1.93 17.64 1.65
C GLY A 18 -0.58 17.50 0.92
N ILE A 19 -0.26 16.32 0.41
CA ILE A 19 0.94 16.05 -0.41
C ILE A 19 0.59 15.70 -1.87
N GLY A 20 -0.63 16.02 -2.31
CA GLY A 20 -1.04 15.94 -3.71
C GLY A 20 -1.55 14.58 -4.17
N PHE A 21 -2.06 13.73 -3.27
CA PHE A 21 -2.84 12.57 -3.70
C PHE A 21 -4.25 13.00 -4.14
N GLU A 22 -4.79 12.35 -5.17
CA GLU A 22 -6.22 12.45 -5.50
C GLU A 22 -7.07 11.91 -4.34
N GLU A 23 -8.31 12.39 -4.17
CA GLU A 23 -9.15 12.06 -3.01
C GLU A 23 -9.33 10.55 -2.80
N GLY A 24 -9.55 9.80 -3.89
CA GLY A 24 -9.67 8.34 -3.86
C GLY A 24 -8.37 7.65 -3.44
N ASP A 25 -7.24 8.03 -4.03
CA ASP A 25 -5.93 7.47 -3.70
C ASP A 25 -5.50 7.83 -2.27
N ALA A 26 -5.85 9.03 -1.79
CA ALA A 26 -5.58 9.45 -0.41
C ALA A 26 -6.39 8.62 0.60
N ALA A 27 -7.64 8.29 0.28
CA ALA A 27 -8.48 7.41 1.10
C ALA A 27 -7.90 5.98 1.13
N ASP A 28 -7.54 5.45 -0.03
CA ASP A 28 -6.95 4.11 -0.15
C ASP A 28 -5.61 4.01 0.60
N ALA A 29 -4.71 4.97 0.41
CA ALA A 29 -3.42 5.02 1.11
C ALA A 29 -3.59 5.13 2.63
N ALA A 30 -4.57 5.91 3.11
CA ALA A 30 -4.86 6.05 4.53
C ALA A 30 -5.40 4.75 5.13
N ASP A 31 -6.33 4.09 4.44
CA ASP A 31 -6.87 2.79 4.83
C ASP A 31 -5.74 1.75 4.89
N MET A 32 -4.83 1.75 3.92
CA MET A 32 -3.69 0.84 3.88
C MET A 32 -2.79 0.97 5.12
N VAL A 33 -2.41 2.21 5.45
CA VAL A 33 -1.55 2.52 6.60
C VAL A 33 -2.24 2.16 7.92
N ALA A 34 -3.50 2.58 8.09
CA ALA A 34 -4.25 2.31 9.30
C ALA A 34 -4.51 0.81 9.49
N TRP A 35 -4.87 0.10 8.41
CA TRP A 35 -5.06 -1.35 8.42
C TRP A 35 -3.77 -2.06 8.86
N MET A 36 -2.62 -1.70 8.28
CA MET A 36 -1.34 -2.32 8.64
C MET A 36 -0.98 -2.05 10.10
N GLN A 37 -1.17 -0.83 10.58
CA GLN A 37 -0.91 -0.49 11.97
C GLN A 37 -1.78 -1.32 12.93
N CYS A 38 -3.07 -1.48 12.62
CA CYS A 38 -3.97 -2.33 13.40
C CYS A 38 -3.55 -3.81 13.45
N HIS A 39 -2.94 -4.33 12.38
CA HIS A 39 -2.53 -5.74 12.33
C HIS A 39 -1.12 -5.97 12.87
N GLY A 40 -0.50 -4.99 13.54
CA GLY A 40 0.86 -5.13 14.07
C GLY A 40 1.95 -5.11 12.98
N LEU A 41 1.63 -4.66 11.77
CA LEU A 41 2.57 -4.58 10.64
C LEU A 41 3.26 -3.21 10.54
N HIS A 42 3.20 -2.40 11.61
CA HIS A 42 3.88 -1.12 11.74
C HIS A 42 3.64 -0.14 10.58
N GLY A 43 2.41 -0.07 10.07
CA GLY A 43 2.06 0.75 8.89
C GLY A 43 2.49 2.21 8.99
N VAL A 44 2.40 2.82 10.17
CA VAL A 44 2.79 4.22 10.39
C VAL A 44 4.31 4.41 10.33
N GLU A 45 5.07 3.46 10.87
CA GLU A 45 6.53 3.48 10.78
C GLU A 45 7.00 3.24 9.34
N GLN A 46 6.38 2.29 8.63
CA GLN A 46 6.68 2.01 7.23
C GLN A 46 6.42 3.22 6.33
N LEU A 47 5.32 3.95 6.57
CA LEU A 47 5.08 5.22 5.91
C LEU A 47 6.19 6.23 6.25
N ASN A 48 6.51 6.43 7.52
CA ASN A 48 7.50 7.42 7.95
C ASN A 48 8.89 7.19 7.35
N ARG A 49 9.32 5.93 7.23
CA ARG A 49 10.59 5.54 6.57
C ARG A 49 10.63 5.92 5.09
N GLY A 50 9.47 5.90 4.40
CA GLY A 50 9.35 6.27 2.99
C GLY A 50 8.90 7.70 2.73
N LEU A 51 8.61 8.48 3.77
CA LEU A 51 7.84 9.70 3.64
C LEU A 51 8.63 10.81 2.93
N ASP A 52 9.95 10.90 3.13
CA ASP A 52 10.78 11.86 2.41
C ASP A 52 10.82 11.56 0.91
N TYR A 53 11.00 10.29 0.54
CA TYR A 53 10.90 9.86 -0.87
C TYR A 53 9.54 10.21 -1.46
N LEU A 54 8.46 9.91 -0.73
CA LEU A 54 7.08 10.19 -1.16
C LEU A 54 6.81 11.69 -1.42
N LEU A 55 7.46 12.57 -0.67
CA LEU A 55 7.34 14.02 -0.79
C LEU A 55 8.10 14.58 -1.99
N GLU A 56 9.12 13.87 -2.48
CA GLU A 56 9.93 14.23 -3.65
C GLU A 56 9.35 13.71 -4.97
N GLU A 57 8.34 12.83 -4.92
CA GLU A 57 7.71 12.25 -6.10
C GLU A 57 6.93 13.29 -6.91
N ASP A 58 6.94 13.13 -8.23
CA ASP A 58 6.10 13.91 -9.13
C ASP A 58 4.62 13.50 -8.95
N PRO A 59 3.73 14.39 -8.45
CA PRO A 59 2.34 14.06 -8.21
C PRO A 59 1.55 13.77 -9.50
N GLU A 60 2.04 14.24 -10.65
CA GLU A 60 1.38 14.05 -11.95
C GLU A 60 1.83 12.76 -12.66
N ALA A 61 2.93 12.18 -12.23
CA ALA A 61 3.43 10.96 -12.84
C ALA A 61 2.54 9.76 -12.50
N ARG A 62 2.14 9.03 -13.54
CA ARG A 62 1.26 7.84 -13.46
C ARG A 62 2.02 6.57 -13.84
N PRO A 63 1.70 5.40 -13.28
CA PRO A 63 2.32 4.15 -13.71
C PRO A 63 2.16 3.93 -15.22
N ARG A 64 3.21 3.45 -15.90
CA ARG A 64 3.18 3.19 -17.34
C ARG A 64 2.97 1.71 -17.61
N LEU A 65 1.99 1.37 -18.43
CA LEU A 65 1.81 -0.01 -18.87
C LEU A 65 2.89 -0.39 -19.90
N ILE A 66 3.78 -1.31 -19.53
CA ILE A 66 4.85 -1.82 -20.39
C ILE A 66 4.32 -2.95 -21.28
N TYR A 67 3.51 -3.84 -20.69
CA TYR A 67 2.99 -5.02 -21.36
C TYR A 67 1.64 -5.42 -20.78
N GLN A 68 0.74 -5.93 -21.62
CA GLN A 68 -0.45 -6.65 -21.18
C GLN A 68 -0.90 -7.69 -22.20
N ASP A 69 -1.44 -8.81 -21.70
CA ASP A 69 -2.25 -9.77 -22.45
C ASP A 69 -3.49 -10.15 -21.62
N GLY A 70 -4.12 -11.31 -21.90
CA GLY A 70 -5.31 -11.76 -21.17
C GLY A 70 -5.09 -11.98 -19.67
N ASP A 71 -3.91 -12.47 -19.28
CA ASP A 71 -3.64 -13.01 -17.95
C ASP A 71 -2.49 -12.27 -17.24
N LEU A 72 -1.60 -11.60 -17.99
CA LEU A 72 -0.42 -10.88 -17.48
C LEU A 72 -0.51 -9.38 -17.74
N ALA A 73 -0.02 -8.58 -16.79
CA ALA A 73 0.32 -7.17 -16.98
C ALA A 73 1.66 -6.80 -16.33
N VAL A 74 2.42 -5.94 -16.99
CA VAL A 74 3.66 -5.36 -16.45
C VAL A 74 3.53 -3.85 -16.49
N LEU A 75 3.64 -3.22 -15.33
CA LEU A 75 3.63 -1.77 -15.16
C LEU A 75 4.99 -1.28 -14.68
N ASP A 76 5.33 -0.08 -15.10
CA ASP A 76 6.43 0.72 -14.58
C ASP A 76 5.89 1.68 -13.52
N GLY A 77 6.32 1.52 -12.27
CA GLY A 77 5.98 2.41 -11.16
C GLY A 77 6.73 3.75 -11.18
N GLN A 78 7.64 3.95 -12.14
CA GLN A 78 8.43 5.17 -12.32
C GLN A 78 9.27 5.59 -11.10
N GLY A 79 9.64 4.63 -10.26
CA GLY A 79 10.39 4.87 -9.03
C GLY A 79 9.54 5.36 -7.87
N HIS A 80 8.21 5.42 -7.99
CA HIS A 80 7.32 5.92 -6.93
C HIS A 80 6.90 4.84 -5.92
N SER A 81 6.39 5.30 -4.79
CA SER A 81 5.76 4.48 -3.78
C SER A 81 4.62 3.67 -4.36
N VAL A 82 4.47 2.45 -3.85
CA VAL A 82 3.32 1.61 -4.18
C VAL A 82 2.01 2.33 -3.89
N LEU A 83 1.97 3.25 -2.92
CA LEU A 83 0.79 4.05 -2.59
C LEU A 83 0.22 4.84 -3.78
N ARG A 84 1.05 5.26 -4.75
CA ARG A 84 0.58 5.97 -5.97
C ARG A 84 0.20 5.04 -7.12
N SER A 85 0.74 3.83 -7.14
CA SER A 85 0.61 2.91 -8.29
C SER A 85 -0.38 1.77 -8.04
N ILE A 86 -0.86 1.62 -6.81
CA ILE A 86 -1.45 0.37 -6.38
C ILE A 86 -2.83 0.09 -6.96
N SER A 87 -3.71 1.09 -6.98
CA SER A 87 -5.13 0.93 -7.31
C SER A 87 -5.31 0.38 -8.73
N LEU A 88 -4.70 1.05 -9.72
CA LEU A 88 -4.77 0.65 -11.12
C LEU A 88 -4.18 -0.76 -11.35
N ALA A 89 -2.98 -1.03 -10.81
CA ALA A 89 -2.29 -2.29 -11.04
C ALA A 89 -3.02 -3.49 -10.41
N THR A 90 -3.52 -3.32 -9.18
CA THR A 90 -4.22 -4.40 -8.47
C THR A 90 -5.60 -4.66 -9.01
N GLU A 91 -6.39 -3.63 -9.34
CA GLU A 91 -7.72 -3.83 -9.95
C GLU A 91 -7.62 -4.40 -11.36
N LEU A 92 -6.58 -4.04 -12.14
CA LEU A 92 -6.30 -4.69 -13.42
C LEU A 92 -6.04 -6.19 -13.25
N GLY A 93 -5.21 -6.58 -12.27
CA GLY A 93 -4.98 -7.98 -11.92
C GLY A 93 -6.26 -8.67 -11.48
N PHE A 94 -7.02 -8.06 -10.57
CA PHE A 94 -8.28 -8.60 -10.08
C PHE A 94 -9.27 -8.86 -11.22
N ALA A 95 -9.42 -7.90 -12.15
CA ALA A 95 -10.29 -8.03 -13.30
C ALA A 95 -9.86 -9.17 -14.25
N LYS A 96 -8.55 -9.28 -14.55
CA LYS A 96 -7.99 -10.38 -15.35
C LYS A 96 -8.23 -11.73 -14.69
N ALA A 97 -7.90 -11.86 -13.41
CA ALA A 97 -8.11 -13.10 -12.66
C ALA A 97 -9.58 -13.49 -12.60
N ARG A 98 -10.49 -12.53 -12.41
CA ARG A 98 -11.93 -12.79 -12.46
C ARG A 98 -12.39 -13.33 -13.80
N ALA A 99 -11.93 -12.73 -14.90
CA ALA A 99 -12.32 -13.14 -16.25
C ALA A 99 -11.71 -14.46 -16.71
N ARG A 100 -10.50 -14.79 -16.23
CA ARG A 100 -9.65 -15.86 -16.80
C ARG A 100 -9.28 -16.98 -15.84
N GLY A 101 -9.57 -16.81 -14.56
CA GLY A 101 -9.24 -17.77 -13.49
C GLY A 101 -7.94 -17.44 -12.76
N LEU A 102 -7.00 -16.77 -13.42
CA LEU A 102 -5.70 -16.39 -12.89
C LEU A 102 -5.20 -15.09 -13.52
N SER A 103 -4.43 -14.30 -12.77
CA SER A 103 -3.65 -13.20 -13.32
C SER A 103 -2.29 -13.07 -12.66
N VAL A 104 -1.33 -12.51 -13.41
CA VAL A 104 -0.06 -12.05 -12.89
C VAL A 104 0.08 -10.55 -13.18
N VAL A 105 0.46 -9.76 -12.17
CA VAL A 105 0.79 -8.35 -12.32
C VAL A 105 2.16 -8.07 -11.74
N LYS A 106 3.07 -7.53 -12.54
CA LYS A 106 4.37 -7.03 -12.08
C LYS A 106 4.35 -5.50 -12.09
N ILE A 107 4.65 -4.88 -10.96
CA ILE A 107 4.98 -3.44 -10.88
C ILE A 107 6.50 -3.37 -10.71
N ARG A 108 7.21 -2.84 -11.71
CA ARG A 108 8.67 -2.60 -11.66
C ARG A 108 8.95 -1.20 -11.14
N ARG A 109 10.17 -0.93 -10.64
CA ARG A 109 10.60 0.41 -10.21
C ARG A 109 9.59 1.07 -9.27
N CYS A 110 9.36 0.48 -8.10
CA CYS A 110 8.46 1.05 -7.09
C CYS A 110 9.01 0.81 -5.68
N HIS A 111 8.76 1.67 -4.70
CA HIS A 111 9.20 1.45 -3.31
C HIS A 111 8.02 1.39 -2.30
N ASN A 112 8.33 1.29 -1.01
CA ASN A 112 7.36 1.06 0.08
C ASN A 112 6.38 -0.10 -0.16
N ARG A 113 6.86 -1.16 -0.82
CA ARG A 113 6.07 -2.31 -1.29
C ARG A 113 5.25 -2.97 -0.18
N GLN A 114 5.73 -2.97 1.06
CA GLN A 114 5.02 -3.54 2.22
C GLN A 114 3.64 -2.91 2.45
N LEU A 115 3.46 -1.63 2.10
CA LEU A 115 2.18 -0.92 2.25
C LEU A 115 1.05 -1.55 1.43
N ILE A 116 1.39 -2.29 0.37
CA ILE A 116 0.44 -2.97 -0.52
C ILE A 116 -0.56 -3.86 0.22
N MET A 117 -0.15 -4.46 1.33
CA MET A 117 -0.94 -5.47 2.04
C MET A 117 -2.31 -4.94 2.47
N GLY A 118 -2.38 -3.64 2.84
CA GLY A 118 -3.63 -3.00 3.18
C GLY A 118 -4.64 -3.01 2.02
N TYR A 119 -4.17 -2.82 0.77
CA TYR A 119 -5.05 -2.85 -0.41
C TYR A 119 -5.45 -4.28 -0.74
N LEU A 120 -4.50 -5.22 -0.70
CA LEU A 120 -4.75 -6.64 -0.99
C LEU A 120 -5.75 -7.26 -0.02
N SER A 121 -5.79 -6.80 1.23
CA SER A 121 -6.80 -7.23 2.22
C SER A 121 -8.24 -7.05 1.71
N ARG A 122 -8.50 -5.95 0.97
CA ARG A 122 -9.82 -5.63 0.41
C ARG A 122 -10.15 -6.55 -0.77
N LEU A 123 -9.16 -6.82 -1.62
CA LEU A 123 -9.31 -7.73 -2.75
C LEU A 123 -9.54 -9.17 -2.28
N ALA A 124 -8.82 -9.59 -1.24
CA ALA A 124 -9.01 -10.89 -0.61
C ALA A 124 -10.42 -11.01 -0.01
N GLY A 125 -10.89 -9.98 0.70
CA GLY A 125 -12.27 -9.88 1.19
C GLY A 125 -13.33 -9.96 0.10
N ARG A 126 -13.00 -9.54 -1.14
CA ARG A 126 -13.84 -9.71 -2.34
C ARG A 126 -13.72 -11.11 -2.97
N GLY A 127 -13.18 -12.09 -2.26
CA GLY A 127 -13.13 -13.50 -2.65
C GLY A 127 -12.03 -13.84 -3.65
N MET A 128 -10.85 -13.21 -3.55
CA MET A 128 -9.70 -13.48 -4.41
C MET A 128 -8.57 -14.14 -3.60
N ASN A 129 -7.95 -15.19 -4.13
CA ASN A 129 -6.68 -15.71 -3.59
C ASN A 129 -5.54 -14.87 -4.17
N ILE A 130 -4.60 -14.46 -3.33
CA ILE A 130 -3.53 -13.53 -3.72
C ILE A 130 -2.21 -13.99 -3.11
N THR A 131 -1.17 -14.10 -3.93
CA THR A 131 0.22 -14.14 -3.46
C THR A 131 0.94 -12.92 -4.00
N ALA A 132 1.53 -12.14 -3.10
CA ALA A 132 2.40 -11.03 -3.43
C ALA A 132 3.82 -11.35 -2.96
N PHE A 133 4.82 -11.06 -3.79
CA PHE A 133 6.21 -11.23 -3.38
C PHE A 133 7.12 -10.18 -3.99
N TRP A 134 8.15 -9.80 -3.24
CA TRP A 134 9.15 -8.81 -3.63
C TRP A 134 10.45 -9.03 -2.88
N ARG A 135 11.51 -8.41 -3.40
CA ARG A 135 12.85 -8.46 -2.84
C ARG A 135 13.24 -7.08 -2.30
N ASN A 136 13.98 -7.05 -1.19
CA ASN A 136 14.61 -5.83 -0.68
C ASN A 136 16.13 -5.97 -0.76
N ALA A 137 16.76 -5.02 -1.46
CA ALA A 137 18.20 -4.92 -1.69
C ALA A 137 18.99 -4.41 -0.46
N GLN A 138 18.70 -4.98 0.71
CA GLN A 138 19.46 -4.74 1.95
C GLN A 138 20.47 -5.87 2.18
N VAL A 139 21.27 -5.79 3.25
CA VAL A 139 22.18 -6.87 3.67
C VAL A 139 21.72 -7.45 5.02
N PRO A 140 21.35 -8.74 5.08
CA PRO A 140 21.26 -9.69 3.96
C PRO A 140 20.12 -9.32 2.99
N LEU A 141 20.21 -9.82 1.75
CA LEU A 141 19.12 -9.69 0.81
C LEU A 141 17.90 -10.43 1.37
N THR A 142 16.72 -9.82 1.27
CA THR A 142 15.49 -10.47 1.74
C THR A 142 14.45 -10.59 0.65
N GLU A 143 13.72 -11.70 0.65
CA GLU A 143 12.53 -11.91 -0.16
C GLU A 143 11.32 -12.09 0.77
N GLN A 144 10.30 -11.28 0.55
CA GLN A 144 9.07 -11.30 1.32
C GLN A 144 7.96 -11.90 0.48
N VAL A 145 7.21 -12.83 1.07
CA VAL A 145 6.06 -13.47 0.46
C VAL A 145 4.85 -13.25 1.36
N VAL A 146 3.75 -12.79 0.77
CA VAL A 146 2.48 -12.51 1.43
C VAL A 146 1.39 -13.29 0.73
N GLY A 147 0.63 -14.09 1.48
CA GLY A 147 -0.52 -14.83 0.95
C GLY A 147 -1.82 -14.41 1.61
N PHE A 148 -2.85 -14.23 0.80
CA PHE A 148 -4.23 -14.08 1.23
C PHE A 148 -5.10 -15.19 0.63
N ARG A 149 -6.00 -15.74 1.46
CA ARG A 149 -7.04 -16.66 1.00
C ARG A 149 -8.31 -15.90 0.63
N ALA A 150 -9.03 -16.38 -0.38
CA ALA A 150 -10.30 -15.79 -0.79
C ALA A 150 -11.29 -15.73 0.39
N GLY A 151 -11.83 -14.54 0.66
CA GLY A 151 -12.75 -14.27 1.77
C GLY A 151 -12.06 -13.96 3.11
N HIS A 152 -10.73 -14.10 3.19
CA HIS A 152 -9.94 -13.83 4.38
C HIS A 152 -9.13 -12.54 4.20
N ALA A 153 -9.50 -11.49 4.95
CA ALA A 153 -8.87 -10.18 4.84
C ALA A 153 -7.54 -10.05 5.59
N THR A 154 -7.02 -11.12 6.19
CA THR A 154 -5.76 -11.12 6.93
C THR A 154 -4.78 -12.08 6.26
N PRO A 155 -3.53 -11.66 5.99
CA PRO A 155 -2.57 -12.49 5.29
C PRO A 155 -1.81 -13.44 6.22
N GLU A 156 -1.07 -14.34 5.59
CA GLU A 156 0.16 -14.90 6.14
C GLU A 156 1.36 -14.20 5.49
N VAL A 157 2.36 -13.81 6.29
CA VAL A 157 3.58 -13.12 5.82
C VAL A 157 4.81 -13.92 6.19
N ARG A 158 5.70 -14.13 5.22
CA ARG A 158 7.00 -14.78 5.43
C ARG A 158 8.13 -13.94 4.85
N VAL A 159 9.25 -13.88 5.56
CA VAL A 159 10.46 -13.17 5.13
C VAL A 159 11.62 -14.13 5.14
N TYR A 160 12.30 -14.24 3.99
CA TYR A 160 13.42 -15.13 3.78
C TYR A 160 14.70 -14.32 3.53
N SER A 161 15.82 -14.76 4.08
CA SER A 161 17.15 -14.36 3.62
C SER A 161 17.47 -15.12 2.33
N VAL A 162 18.01 -14.42 1.35
CA VAL A 162 18.45 -14.99 0.07
C VAL A 162 19.96 -14.87 -0.01
N ARG A 163 20.66 -16.01 -0.06
CA ARG A 163 22.13 -16.05 -0.08
C ARG A 163 22.72 -15.89 -1.48
N ASP A 164 22.13 -16.59 -2.46
CA ASP A 164 22.54 -16.53 -3.85
C ASP A 164 21.57 -15.67 -4.67
N VAL A 165 22.06 -14.53 -5.14
CA VAL A 165 21.35 -13.72 -6.14
C VAL A 165 22.04 -13.98 -7.47
N PRO A 166 21.31 -14.42 -8.51
CA PRO A 166 21.88 -14.43 -9.85
C PRO A 166 22.45 -13.05 -10.17
N GLU A 167 23.57 -12.98 -10.90
CA GLU A 167 24.01 -11.72 -11.50
C GLU A 167 22.90 -11.24 -12.44
N GLU A 168 22.10 -10.29 -11.97
CA GLU A 168 21.04 -9.67 -12.76
C GLU A 168 21.61 -8.41 -13.44
N ASN A 169 21.34 -8.25 -14.73
CA ASN A 169 21.72 -7.05 -15.49
C ASN A 169 20.86 -5.82 -15.11
N GLU A 170 19.79 -6.02 -14.34
CA GLU A 170 18.82 -4.99 -13.95
C GLU A 170 18.45 -5.13 -12.46
N PRO A 171 18.18 -4.03 -11.74
CA PRO A 171 17.70 -4.09 -10.36
C PRO A 171 16.32 -4.77 -10.23
N ASN A 172 16.16 -5.69 -9.28
CA ASN A 172 14.86 -6.26 -8.91
C ASN A 172 14.16 -5.40 -7.84
N ASP A 173 13.68 -4.24 -8.27
CA ASP A 173 13.05 -3.20 -7.44
C ASP A 173 11.52 -3.16 -7.60
N GLY A 174 10.91 -4.31 -7.93
CA GLY A 174 9.48 -4.42 -8.18
C GLY A 174 8.74 -5.33 -7.20
N ILE A 175 7.43 -5.40 -7.37
CA ILE A 175 6.54 -6.35 -6.70
C ILE A 175 5.77 -7.17 -7.73
N THR A 176 5.64 -8.47 -7.47
CA THR A 176 4.83 -9.38 -8.29
C THR A 176 3.58 -9.78 -7.51
N LEU A 177 2.44 -9.77 -8.18
CA LEU A 177 1.16 -10.23 -7.68
C LEU A 177 0.70 -11.39 -8.54
N VAL A 178 0.29 -12.48 -7.90
CA VAL A 178 -0.42 -13.59 -8.52
C VAL A 178 -1.78 -13.66 -7.87
N MET A 179 -2.84 -13.63 -8.68
CA MET A 179 -4.22 -13.68 -8.20
C MET A 179 -4.95 -14.84 -8.86
N ALA A 180 -5.80 -15.55 -8.11
CA ALA A 180 -6.54 -16.70 -8.61
C ALA A 180 -7.95 -16.79 -8.01
N ASN A 181 -8.91 -17.21 -8.83
CA ASN A 181 -10.32 -17.37 -8.39
C ASN A 181 -10.51 -18.53 -7.41
N HIS A 182 -9.98 -19.71 -7.76
CA HIS A 182 -10.35 -20.98 -7.11
C HIS A 182 -9.18 -21.77 -6.55
N VAL A 183 -7.94 -21.38 -6.85
CA VAL A 183 -6.74 -22.07 -6.39
C VAL A 183 -6.11 -21.26 -5.26
N GLU A 184 -5.90 -21.91 -4.12
CA GLU A 184 -5.11 -21.34 -3.04
C GLU A 184 -3.63 -21.31 -3.44
N LEU A 185 -3.00 -20.15 -3.27
CA LEU A 185 -1.60 -19.94 -3.59
C LEU A 185 -0.81 -19.95 -2.28
N LEU A 186 0.20 -20.81 -2.18
CA LEU A 186 0.96 -20.97 -0.94
C LEU A 186 1.89 -19.76 -0.71
N PRO A 187 1.94 -19.20 0.51
CA PRO A 187 2.84 -18.10 0.87
C PRO A 187 4.25 -18.59 1.22
N SER A 188 4.78 -19.59 0.52
CA SER A 188 6.07 -20.21 0.85
C SER A 188 6.96 -20.31 -0.38
N LEU A 189 8.25 -20.00 -0.20
CA LEU A 189 9.29 -20.36 -1.17
C LEU A 189 9.66 -21.85 -0.98
N GLY A 190 9.96 -22.53 -2.08
CA GLY A 190 10.28 -23.96 -2.08
C GLY A 190 11.52 -24.30 -1.25
N ALA A 191 11.56 -25.51 -0.68
CA ALA A 191 12.64 -25.98 0.19
C ALA A 191 13.99 -26.19 -0.53
N ASP A 192 13.98 -26.19 -1.87
CA ASP A 192 15.17 -26.46 -2.69
C ASP A 192 16.06 -25.23 -2.92
N HIS A 193 15.76 -24.09 -2.28
CA HIS A 193 16.54 -22.85 -2.41
C HIS A 193 17.27 -22.61 -1.07
N ASP A 194 18.53 -22.17 -1.09
CA ASP A 194 19.33 -21.86 0.12
C ASP A 194 18.79 -20.58 0.81
N LEU A 195 17.60 -20.71 1.40
CA LEU A 195 16.80 -19.66 2.01
C LEU A 195 16.68 -19.89 3.51
N ASP A 196 17.00 -18.88 4.30
CA ASP A 196 16.75 -18.89 5.74
C ASP A 196 15.45 -18.13 6.05
N LEU A 197 14.48 -18.77 6.72
CA LEU A 197 13.28 -18.09 7.19
C LEU A 197 13.65 -17.15 8.35
N LEU A 198 13.60 -15.84 8.10
CA LEU A 198 13.94 -14.80 9.08
C LEU A 198 12.74 -14.40 9.95
N ALA A 199 11.55 -14.36 9.35
CA ALA A 199 10.33 -13.99 10.05
C ALA A 199 9.10 -14.69 9.46
N HIS A 200 8.13 -15.01 10.31
CA HIS A 200 6.84 -15.57 9.95
C HIS A 200 5.77 -14.90 10.80
N HIS A 201 4.81 -14.24 10.16
CA HIS A 201 3.63 -13.68 10.80
C HIS A 201 2.40 -14.45 10.31
N PRO A 202 1.89 -15.40 11.11
CA PRO A 202 0.70 -16.16 10.75
C PRO A 202 -0.56 -15.30 10.85
N GLU A 203 -1.61 -15.70 10.13
CA GLU A 203 -2.92 -15.01 10.12
C GLU A 203 -3.46 -14.81 11.55
N SER A 204 -3.28 -15.80 12.44
CA SER A 204 -3.75 -15.75 13.82
C SER A 204 -3.08 -14.67 14.67
N GLU A 205 -1.78 -14.41 14.47
CA GLU A 205 -1.04 -13.36 15.18
C GLU A 205 -1.55 -11.98 14.77
N LEU A 206 -1.66 -11.76 13.45
CA LEU A 206 -2.13 -10.49 12.89
C LEU A 206 -3.58 -10.20 13.29
N LEU A 207 -4.44 -11.22 13.35
CA LEU A 207 -5.81 -11.11 13.85
C LEU A 207 -5.84 -10.74 15.35
N ALA A 208 -4.97 -11.33 16.16
CA ALA A 208 -4.86 -10.99 17.58
C ALA A 208 -4.43 -9.53 17.78
N CYS A 209 -3.45 -9.05 17.00
CA CYS A 209 -3.06 -7.64 16.99
C CYS A 209 -4.24 -6.72 16.66
N ARG A 210 -5.03 -7.07 15.64
CA ARG A 210 -6.23 -6.30 15.27
C ARG A 210 -7.25 -6.24 16.41
N GLN A 211 -7.53 -7.38 17.06
CA GLN A 211 -8.47 -7.43 18.17
C GLN A 211 -8.01 -6.57 19.35
N LEU A 212 -6.71 -6.60 19.65
CA LEU A 212 -6.11 -5.76 20.67
C LEU A 212 -6.24 -4.27 20.32
N ALA A 213 -5.88 -3.89 19.09
CA ALA A 213 -5.97 -2.51 18.61
C ALA A 213 -7.40 -1.96 18.65
N LEU A 214 -8.41 -2.79 18.39
CA LEU A 214 -9.83 -2.39 18.51
C LEU A 214 -10.28 -2.19 19.96
N LYS A 215 -9.70 -2.93 20.90
CA LYS A 215 -10.07 -2.88 22.33
C LYS A 215 -9.31 -1.79 23.08
N GLU A 216 -8.02 -1.66 22.83
CA GLU A 216 -7.10 -0.85 23.62
C GLU A 216 -6.67 0.42 22.89
N GLY A 217 -6.98 0.55 21.60
CA GLY A 217 -6.52 1.64 20.74
C GLY A 217 -5.21 1.29 20.02
N ILE A 218 -4.80 2.18 19.13
CA ILE A 218 -3.61 2.04 18.29
C ILE A 218 -2.49 2.91 18.84
N GLU A 219 -1.37 2.29 19.20
CA GLU A 219 -0.17 3.01 19.56
C GLU A 219 0.48 3.65 18.32
N VAL A 220 0.79 4.94 18.43
CA VAL A 220 1.51 5.72 17.41
C VAL A 220 2.58 6.58 18.09
N ASP A 221 3.76 6.62 17.48
CA ASP A 221 4.85 7.52 17.88
C ASP A 221 4.43 9.00 17.75
N GLU A 222 4.71 9.79 18.78
CA GLU A 222 4.27 11.18 18.84
C GLU A 222 4.95 12.08 17.81
N ALA A 223 6.21 11.81 17.46
CA ALA A 223 6.93 12.56 16.45
C ALA A 223 6.39 12.26 15.05
N ILE A 224 6.11 10.98 14.75
CA ILE A 224 5.47 10.61 13.48
C ILE A 224 4.05 11.20 13.39
N TRP A 225 3.27 11.15 14.48
CA TRP A 225 1.95 11.78 14.53
C TRP A 225 2.01 13.29 14.28
N ALA A 226 2.97 13.98 14.91
CA ALA A 226 3.18 15.41 14.68
C ALA A 226 3.55 15.70 13.22
N ARG A 227 4.42 14.89 12.60
CA ARG A 227 4.79 15.01 11.18
C ARG A 227 3.58 14.85 10.27
N LEU A 228 2.73 13.85 10.50
CA LEU A 228 1.48 13.65 9.73
C LEU A 228 0.51 14.82 9.90
N LYS A 229 0.39 15.39 11.12
CA LYS A 229 -0.39 16.62 11.34
C LYS A 229 0.15 17.77 10.51
N THR A 230 1.45 18.01 10.47
CA THR A 230 2.04 19.08 9.65
C THR A 230 1.69 18.92 8.17
N LEU A 231 1.76 17.70 7.64
CA LEU A 231 1.35 17.42 6.25
C LEU A 231 -0.14 17.64 6.02
N ALA A 232 -0.99 17.21 6.97
CA ALA A 232 -2.45 17.40 6.89
C ALA A 232 -2.86 18.89 6.82
N HIS A 233 -2.08 19.79 7.42
CA HIS A 233 -2.36 21.23 7.33
C HIS A 233 -2.07 21.82 5.94
N ARG A 234 -1.31 21.13 5.07
CA ARG A 234 -1.03 21.60 3.70
C ARG A 234 -2.27 21.57 2.79
N ILE A 235 -3.35 20.87 3.17
CA ILE A 235 -4.65 20.96 2.48
C ILE A 235 -5.22 22.38 2.56
N LEU A 236 -4.89 23.10 3.65
CA LEU A 236 -5.38 24.46 3.85
C LEU A 236 -4.60 25.38 2.90
N VAL A 237 -5.18 25.63 1.73
CA VAL A 237 -4.84 26.82 0.94
C VAL A 237 -4.95 28.01 1.89
N GLU A 238 -3.88 28.81 2.02
CA GLU A 238 -3.98 30.10 2.69
C GLU A 238 -5.19 30.82 2.10
N SER A 239 -6.13 31.25 2.95
CA SER A 239 -7.22 32.10 2.52
C SER A 239 -6.61 33.44 2.10
N SER A 240 -6.08 33.53 0.89
CA SER A 240 -5.75 34.82 0.29
C SER A 240 -7.05 35.60 0.13
N GLU A 241 -7.00 36.92 0.30
CA GLU A 241 -8.18 37.79 0.22
C GLU A 241 -8.97 37.61 -1.10
N ALA A 242 -8.36 37.05 -2.14
CA ALA A 242 -9.01 36.67 -3.39
C ALA A 242 -10.12 35.60 -3.22
N SER A 243 -10.04 34.74 -2.20
CA SER A 243 -11.06 33.72 -1.91
C SER A 243 -12.33 34.29 -1.26
N ARG A 244 -12.29 35.54 -0.75
CA ARG A 244 -13.46 36.25 -0.18
C ARG A 244 -14.25 37.07 -1.20
N GLY A 245 -13.73 37.26 -2.42
CA GLY A 245 -14.34 38.14 -3.43
C GLY A 245 -15.38 37.48 -4.34
N GLY A 246 -15.62 36.17 -4.24
CA GLY A 246 -16.24 35.40 -5.34
C GLY A 246 -17.58 34.72 -5.08
N ALA A 247 -18.27 34.97 -3.97
CA ALA A 247 -19.56 34.30 -3.71
C ALA A 247 -20.56 35.16 -2.89
N GLY A 248 -20.56 36.48 -3.11
CA GLY A 248 -21.63 37.36 -2.66
C GLY A 248 -22.59 37.63 -3.80
N ALA A 249 -23.88 37.38 -3.58
CA ALA A 249 -24.96 37.71 -4.49
C ALA A 249 -24.85 39.19 -4.92
N GLY A 250 -24.85 39.43 -6.24
CA GLY A 250 -25.03 40.78 -6.76
C GLY A 250 -26.42 41.26 -6.40
N ASP A 251 -26.50 42.20 -5.45
CA ASP A 251 -27.65 43.09 -5.27
C ASP A 251 -27.84 43.87 -6.56
N HIS A 252 -28.86 43.49 -7.34
CA HIS A 252 -29.54 44.39 -8.26
C HIS A 252 -31.03 44.27 -8.03
N ASP A 253 -31.47 44.89 -6.93
CA ASP A 253 -32.82 45.44 -6.76
C ASP A 253 -32.67 46.97 -6.87
N ASN A 254 -33.05 47.55 -8.02
CA ASN A 254 -33.95 48.70 -8.12
C ASN A 254 -34.05 49.25 -9.56
N ASP A 255 -35.32 49.48 -9.91
CA ASP A 255 -35.91 50.33 -10.96
C ASP A 255 -35.88 49.88 -12.44
#